data_AF-A0A918NMA2-F1
#
_entry.id   AF-A0A918NMA2-F1
#
_cell.length_a   1.000
_cell.length_b   1.000
_cell.length_c   1.000
_cell.angle_alpha   90.00
_cell.angle_beta   90.00
_cell.angle_gamma   90.00
#
_symmetry.space_group_name_H-M   'P 1'
#
loop_
_entity.id
_entity.type
_entity.pdbx_description
1 polymer ?
#
loop_
_entity_poly.entity_id
_entity_poly.type
_entity_poly.pdbx_seq_one_letter_code
_entity_poly.pdbx_strand_id
1 'polypeptide(L)'
;MTTAVEAETNNLVAALRLPVWNTLAARADTIRRSLPPRPDSAGERYAWLRDLTPEQARRASLLDHLEALCSHLSGRPALGYAPDDPLPDEALQEAEGFNPSLTRLIARYRQTQAAACPAPPPHVSADIPADVS
;
A
#
# COMPACT_ATOMS: atom_id res chain seq x y z
N MET A 1 -17.48 -14.68 17.43
CA MET A 1 -17.23 -13.52 18.31
C MET A 1 -16.06 -12.78 17.71
N THR A 2 -16.29 -11.60 17.12
CA THR A 2 -15.22 -10.74 16.63
C THR A 2 -14.53 -10.12 17.85
N THR A 3 -13.21 -10.20 17.92
CA THR A 3 -12.46 -9.59 19.02
C THR A 3 -12.56 -8.06 18.94
N ALA A 4 -12.42 -7.37 20.08
CA ALA A 4 -12.46 -5.90 20.10
C ALA A 4 -11.42 -5.27 19.17
N VAL A 5 -10.26 -5.91 19.03
CA VAL A 5 -9.17 -5.51 18.13
C VAL A 5 -9.57 -5.68 16.66
N GLU A 6 -10.16 -6.81 16.27
CA GLU A 6 -10.67 -7.00 14.90
C GLU A 6 -11.76 -5.97 14.53
N ALA A 7 -12.66 -5.66 15.46
CA ALA A 7 -13.69 -4.64 15.26
C ALA A 7 -13.07 -3.25 15.10
N GLU A 8 -12.07 -2.89 15.91
CA GLU A 8 -11.33 -1.63 15.78
C GLU A 8 -10.56 -1.56 14.45
N THR A 9 -9.87 -2.63 14.05
CA THR A 9 -9.17 -2.72 12.77
C THR A 9 -10.14 -2.54 11.60
N ASN A 10 -11.28 -3.22 11.60
CA ASN A 10 -12.29 -3.07 10.54
C ASN A 10 -12.84 -1.64 10.46
N ASN A 11 -13.06 -0.98 11.61
CA ASN A 11 -13.46 0.42 11.64
C ASN A 11 -12.38 1.35 11.09
N LEU A 12 -11.10 1.09 11.40
CA LEU A 12 -9.98 1.86 10.86
C LEU A 12 -9.80 1.65 9.36
N VAL A 13 -9.96 0.42 8.86
CA VAL A 13 -9.96 0.11 7.42
C VAL A 13 -11.08 0.89 6.72
N ALA A 14 -12.31 0.86 7.26
CA ALA A 14 -13.43 1.60 6.69
C ALA A 14 -13.17 3.12 6.68
N ALA A 15 -12.55 3.65 7.73
CA ALA A 15 -12.21 5.07 7.83
C ALA A 15 -11.06 5.50 6.90
N LEU A 16 -10.11 4.60 6.61
CA LEU A 16 -8.92 4.89 5.80
C LEU A 16 -9.13 4.67 4.31
N ARG A 17 -9.97 3.71 3.92
CA ARG A 17 -10.09 3.25 2.53
C ARG A 17 -10.39 4.39 1.55
N LEU A 18 -11.40 5.21 1.84
CA LEU A 18 -11.79 6.31 0.95
C LEU A 18 -10.75 7.46 0.94
N PRO A 19 -10.23 7.95 2.08
CA PRO A 19 -9.16 8.95 2.09
C PRO A 19 -7.87 8.52 1.39
N VAL A 20 -7.43 7.27 1.59
CA VAL A 20 -6.26 6.70 0.91
C VAL A 20 -6.53 6.64 -0.59
N TRP A 21 -7.66 6.07 -1.00
CA TRP A 21 -8.05 6.00 -2.41
C TRP A 21 -8.07 7.38 -3.09
N ASN A 22 -8.69 8.38 -2.46
CA ASN A 22 -8.74 9.75 -2.98
C ASN A 22 -7.34 10.36 -3.17
N THR A 23 -6.44 10.10 -2.23
CA THR A 23 -5.07 10.62 -2.27
C THR A 23 -4.27 9.98 -3.42
N LEU A 24 -4.37 8.66 -3.57
CA LEU A 24 -3.72 7.93 -4.66
C LEU A 24 -4.30 8.34 -6.03
N ALA A 25 -5.63 8.50 -6.13
CA ALA A 25 -6.29 8.95 -7.35
C ALA A 25 -5.85 10.35 -7.76
N ALA A 26 -5.81 11.31 -6.83
CA ALA A 26 -5.37 12.67 -7.11
C ALA A 26 -3.89 12.73 -7.58
N ARG A 27 -3.04 11.88 -6.99
CA ARG A 27 -1.64 11.76 -7.38
C ARG A 27 -1.48 11.13 -8.76
N ALA A 28 -2.21 10.04 -9.03
CA ALA A 28 -2.28 9.42 -10.35
C ALA A 28 -2.74 10.43 -11.42
N ASP A 29 -3.78 11.22 -11.14
CA ASP A 29 -4.27 12.25 -12.06
C ASP A 29 -3.24 13.36 -12.32
N THR A 30 -2.45 13.72 -11.31
CA THR A 30 -1.36 14.69 -11.46
C THR A 30 -0.25 14.14 -12.36
N ILE A 31 0.13 12.88 -12.16
CA ILE A 31 1.13 12.21 -13.00
C ILE A 31 0.62 12.05 -14.43
N ARG A 32 -0.63 11.61 -14.61
CA ARG A 32 -1.27 11.44 -15.93
C ARG A 32 -1.27 12.73 -16.74
N ARG A 33 -1.53 13.88 -16.10
CA ARG A 33 -1.46 15.21 -16.74
C ARG A 33 -0.05 15.64 -17.12
N SER A 34 0.98 15.09 -16.47
CA SER A 34 2.39 15.41 -16.74
C SER A 34 3.03 14.52 -17.81
N LEU A 35 2.38 13.41 -18.18
CA LEU A 35 2.85 12.47 -19.17
C LEU A 35 2.24 12.78 -20.55
N PRO A 36 2.92 12.41 -21.65
CA PRO A 36 2.28 12.38 -22.96
C PRO A 36 1.03 11.48 -22.91
N PRO A 37 -0.06 11.81 -23.63
CA PRO A 37 -1.30 11.02 -23.62
C PRO A 37 -1.03 9.54 -23.87
N ARG A 38 -1.54 8.68 -22.98
CA ARG A 38 -1.38 7.23 -23.12
C ARG A 38 -2.35 6.71 -24.18
N PRO A 39 -1.89 5.98 -25.20
CA PRO A 39 -2.78 5.41 -26.21
C PRO A 39 -3.57 4.21 -25.66
N ASP A 40 -4.70 3.91 -26.30
CA ASP A 40 -5.61 2.85 -25.86
C ASP A 40 -5.22 1.45 -26.35
N SER A 41 -4.55 1.37 -27.51
CA SER A 41 -4.16 0.08 -28.09
C SER A 41 -2.84 -0.44 -27.50
N ALA A 42 -2.73 -1.77 -27.37
CA ALA A 42 -1.53 -2.41 -26.83
C ALA A 42 -0.27 -2.14 -27.67
N GLY A 43 -0.41 -2.09 -29.00
CA GLY A 43 0.70 -1.83 -29.93
C GLY A 43 1.22 -0.40 -29.83
N GLU A 44 0.34 0.59 -29.77
CA GLU A 44 0.72 1.99 -29.59
C GLU A 44 1.29 2.24 -28.19
N ARG A 45 0.82 1.52 -27.15
CA ARG A 45 1.39 1.61 -25.80
C ARG A 45 2.85 1.17 -25.76
N TYR A 46 3.21 0.14 -26.53
CA TYR A 46 4.61 -0.28 -26.62
C TYR A 46 5.48 0.81 -27.27
N ALA A 47 5.03 1.40 -28.37
CA ALA A 47 5.74 2.51 -29.01
C ALA A 47 5.85 3.72 -28.07
N TRP A 48 4.75 4.11 -27.43
CA TRP A 48 4.70 5.17 -26.42
C TRP A 48 5.72 4.96 -25.30
N LEU A 49 5.80 3.76 -24.73
CA LEU A 49 6.79 3.42 -23.69
C LEU A 49 8.24 3.58 -24.17
N ARG A 50 8.53 3.28 -25.43
CA ARG A 50 9.87 3.41 -26.01
C ARG A 50 10.29 4.87 -26.24
N ASP A 51 9.32 5.75 -26.47
CA ASP A 51 9.57 7.16 -26.75
C ASP A 51 9.65 8.02 -25.48
N LEU A 52 9.36 7.45 -24.31
CA LEU A 52 9.47 8.15 -23.03
C LEU A 52 10.94 8.43 -22.67
N THR A 53 11.19 9.64 -22.16
CA THR A 53 12.43 9.91 -21.43
C THR A 53 12.51 9.05 -20.16
N PRO A 54 13.71 8.80 -19.60
CA PRO A 54 13.84 8.01 -18.38
C PRO A 54 13.01 8.52 -17.20
N GLU A 55 12.84 9.84 -17.07
CA GLU A 55 12.01 10.44 -16.03
C GLU A 55 10.51 10.20 -16.29
N GLN A 56 10.06 10.32 -17.54
CA GLN A 56 8.68 10.00 -17.90
C GLN A 56 8.39 8.50 -17.72
N ALA A 57 9.35 7.62 -18.02
CA ALA A 57 9.20 6.19 -17.79
C ALA A 57 9.03 5.87 -16.30
N ARG A 58 9.81 6.51 -15.40
CA ARG A 58 9.62 6.37 -13.94
C ARG A 58 8.23 6.83 -13.51
N ARG A 59 7.77 7.97 -14.04
CA ARG A 59 6.42 8.49 -13.76
C ARG A 59 5.33 7.58 -14.29
N ALA A 60 5.51 6.99 -15.48
CA ALA A 60 4.57 6.03 -16.06
C ALA A 60 4.47 4.75 -15.20
N SER A 61 5.60 4.21 -14.75
CA SER A 61 5.60 3.07 -13.82
C SER A 61 4.93 3.40 -12.48
N LEU A 62 5.16 4.60 -11.93
CA LEU A 62 4.48 5.06 -10.74
C LEU A 62 2.96 5.21 -10.97
N LEU A 63 2.55 5.73 -12.13
CA LEU A 63 1.14 5.82 -12.50
C LEU A 63 0.47 4.43 -12.55
N ASP A 64 1.09 3.47 -13.23
CA ASP A 64 0.58 2.09 -13.32
C ASP A 64 0.43 1.45 -11.92
N HIS A 65 1.42 1.69 -11.04
CA HIS A 65 1.38 1.23 -9.66
C HIS A 65 0.23 1.86 -8.86
N LEU A 66 0.04 3.18 -8.95
CA LEU A 66 -1.04 3.88 -8.26
C LEU A 66 -2.42 3.46 -8.80
N GLU A 67 -2.56 3.25 -10.11
CA GLU A 67 -3.81 2.76 -10.73
C GLU A 67 -4.15 1.33 -10.26
N ALA A 68 -3.13 0.47 -10.09
CA ALA A 68 -3.30 -0.87 -9.54
C ALA A 68 -3.79 -0.81 -8.07
N LEU A 69 -3.16 0.00 -7.23
CA LEU A 69 -3.59 0.19 -5.84
C LEU A 69 -5.01 0.76 -5.73
N CYS A 70 -5.34 1.77 -6.54
CA CYS A 70 -6.71 2.31 -6.62
C CYS A 70 -7.73 1.24 -7.02
N SER A 71 -7.38 0.37 -7.98
CA SER A 71 -8.23 -0.74 -8.41
C SER A 71 -8.42 -1.77 -7.29
N HIS A 72 -7.35 -2.12 -6.57
CA HIS A 72 -7.39 -3.01 -5.43
C HIS A 72 -8.34 -2.50 -4.33
N LEU A 73 -8.18 -1.23 -3.95
CA LEU A 73 -9.07 -0.56 -2.99
C LEU A 73 -10.51 -0.41 -3.48
N SER A 74 -10.80 -0.59 -4.77
CA SER A 74 -12.16 -0.64 -5.32
C SER A 74 -12.77 -2.05 -5.34
N GLY A 75 -12.01 -3.06 -4.89
CA GLY A 75 -12.43 -4.47 -4.88
C GLY A 75 -12.02 -5.26 -6.13
N ARG A 76 -11.16 -4.70 -6.99
CA ARG A 76 -10.56 -5.42 -8.12
C ARG A 76 -9.14 -5.81 -7.75
N PRO A 77 -8.86 -7.09 -7.43
CA PRO A 77 -7.56 -7.49 -6.92
C PRO A 77 -6.46 -7.15 -7.94
N ALA A 78 -5.54 -6.28 -7.52
CA ALA A 78 -4.32 -5.99 -8.26
C ALA A 78 -3.31 -7.14 -8.14
N LEU A 79 -2.59 -7.40 -9.23
CA LEU A 79 -1.56 -8.43 -9.28
C LEU A 79 -0.40 -8.08 -8.32
N GLY A 80 0.01 -9.04 -7.49
CA GLY A 80 1.04 -8.84 -6.47
C GLY A 80 0.52 -8.55 -5.06
N TYR A 81 -0.80 -8.38 -4.89
CA TYR A 81 -1.45 -8.18 -3.60
C TYR A 81 -2.34 -9.36 -3.23
N ALA A 82 -2.46 -9.66 -1.94
CA ALA A 82 -3.40 -10.66 -1.47
C ALA A 82 -4.84 -10.17 -1.70
N PRO A 83 -5.74 -10.97 -2.29
CA PRO A 83 -7.10 -10.53 -2.63
C PRO A 83 -7.95 -10.18 -1.39
N ASP A 84 -7.59 -10.74 -0.24
CA ASP A 84 -8.24 -10.50 1.04
C ASP A 84 -7.59 -9.37 1.85
N ASP A 85 -6.56 -8.70 1.31
CA ASP A 85 -5.95 -7.54 1.95
C ASP A 85 -6.82 -6.30 1.69
N PRO A 86 -7.56 -5.78 2.68
CA PRO A 86 -8.47 -4.68 2.41
C PRO A 86 -7.74 -3.34 2.26
N LEU A 87 -6.47 -3.25 2.67
CA LEU A 87 -5.70 -2.02 2.74
C LEU A 87 -4.19 -2.32 2.73
N PRO A 88 -3.59 -2.53 1.55
CA PRO A 88 -2.18 -2.89 1.44
C PRO A 88 -1.25 -1.81 1.99
N ASP A 89 -0.15 -2.24 2.61
CA ASP A 89 0.82 -1.35 3.27
C ASP A 89 1.44 -0.34 2.28
N GLU A 90 1.63 -0.73 1.03
CA GLU A 90 2.09 0.14 -0.04
C GLU A 90 1.10 1.29 -0.32
N ALA A 91 -0.21 1.03 -0.28
CA ALA A 91 -1.22 2.08 -0.43
C ALA A 91 -1.14 3.11 0.71
N LEU A 92 -0.84 2.64 1.93
CA LEU A 92 -0.64 3.50 3.08
C LEU A 92 0.63 4.32 2.95
N GLN A 93 1.73 3.70 2.54
CA GLN A 93 3.00 4.39 2.32
C GLN A 93 2.88 5.47 1.24
N GLU A 94 2.18 5.19 0.14
CA GLU A 94 1.99 6.16 -0.94
C GLU A 94 1.03 7.31 -0.58
N ALA A 95 0.16 7.12 0.41
CA ALA A 95 -0.74 8.14 0.95
C ALA A 95 -0.16 8.88 2.18
N GLU A 96 0.88 8.34 2.80
CA GLU A 96 1.54 8.92 3.96
C GLU A 96 2.22 10.25 3.60
N GLY A 97 2.13 11.24 4.48
CA GLY A 97 2.75 12.55 4.30
C GLY A 97 1.96 13.55 3.45
N PHE A 98 0.90 13.12 2.76
CA PHE A 98 0.02 14.03 1.99
C PHE A 98 -0.92 14.84 2.89
N ASN A 99 -1.36 14.28 4.01
CA ASN A 99 -2.22 14.97 4.97
C ASN A 99 -1.86 14.56 6.40
N PRO A 100 -1.59 15.50 7.32
CA PRO A 100 -1.18 15.19 8.69
C PRO A 100 -2.24 14.44 9.51
N SER A 101 -3.53 14.62 9.20
CA SER A 101 -4.61 13.84 9.82
C SER A 101 -4.68 12.43 9.26
N LEU A 102 -4.45 12.25 7.96
CA LEU A 102 -4.38 10.92 7.33
C LEU A 102 -3.17 10.14 7.84
N THR A 103 -1.99 10.76 7.89
CA THR A 103 -0.77 10.15 8.45
C THR A 103 -0.98 9.65 9.88
N ARG A 104 -1.70 10.42 10.73
CA ARG A 104 -2.03 9.98 12.09
C ARG A 104 -2.95 8.75 12.12
N LEU A 105 -3.92 8.67 11.21
CA LEU A 105 -4.81 7.50 11.11
C LEU A 105 -4.06 6.27 10.60
N ILE A 106 -3.16 6.43 9.64
CA ILE A 106 -2.27 5.37 9.14
C ILE A 106 -1.39 4.85 10.27
N ALA A 107 -0.78 5.74 11.06
CA ALA A 107 0.04 5.36 12.21
C ALA A 107 -0.76 4.56 13.25
N ARG A 108 -2.00 4.99 13.55
CA ARG A 108 -2.89 4.26 14.46
C ARG A 108 -3.23 2.87 13.92
N TYR A 109 -3.55 2.75 12.63
CA TYR A 109 -3.83 1.47 11.99
C TYR A 109 -2.65 0.49 12.08
N ARG A 110 -1.43 0.95 11.78
CA ARG A 110 -0.21 0.14 11.92
C ARG A 110 0.03 -0.33 13.36
N GLN A 111 -0.27 0.52 14.36
CA GLN A 111 -0.18 0.15 15.77
C GLN A 111 -1.19 -0.92 16.16
N THR A 112 -2.45 -0.81 15.70
CA THR A 112 -3.49 -1.83 15.95
C THR A 112 -3.13 -3.16 15.30
N GLN A 113 -2.56 -3.15 14.09
CA GLN A 113 -2.05 -4.37 13.43
C GLN A 113 -0.90 -5.02 14.20
N ALA A 114 0.09 -4.22 14.65
CA ALA A 114 1.19 -4.71 15.45
C ALA A 114 0.74 -5.30 16.80
N ALA A 115 -0.34 -4.77 17.39
CA ALA A 115 -0.93 -5.31 18.61
C ALA A 115 -1.71 -6.62 18.38
N ALA A 116 -2.24 -6.83 17.17
CA ALA A 116 -2.97 -8.05 16.80
C ALA A 116 -2.04 -9.25 16.53
N CYS A 117 -0.78 -9.01 16.15
CA CYS A 117 0.23 -10.03 15.93
C CYS A 117 1.32 -9.94 17.01
N PRO A 118 1.21 -10.64 18.15
CA PRO A 118 2.25 -10.60 19.16
C PRO A 118 3.54 -11.18 18.57
N ALA A 119 4.60 -10.37 18.54
CA ALA A 119 5.94 -10.83 18.19
C ALA A 119 6.28 -12.08 19.03
N PRO A 120 6.85 -13.15 18.43
CA PRO A 120 7.30 -14.30 19.20
C PRO A 120 8.26 -13.80 20.30
N PRO A 121 8.14 -14.27 21.55
CA PRO A 121 9.04 -13.84 22.61
C PRO A 121 10.48 -14.10 22.16
N PRO A 122 11.43 -13.19 22.48
CA PRO A 122 12.83 -13.44 22.19
C PRO A 122 13.18 -14.79 22.81
N HIS A 123 13.62 -15.74 21.98
CA HIS A 123 14.18 -16.99 22.47
C HIS A 123 15.28 -16.61 23.45
N VAL A 124 15.01 -16.74 24.74
CA VAL A 124 16.02 -16.67 25.78
C VAL A 124 16.92 -17.85 25.48
N SER A 125 18.07 -17.58 24.86
CA SER A 125 19.17 -18.53 24.77
C SER A 125 19.46 -18.96 26.20
N ALA A 126 18.96 -20.13 26.58
CA ALA A 126 19.32 -20.76 27.82
C ALA A 126 20.82 -21.04 27.70
N ASP A 127 21.60 -20.21 28.38
CA ASP A 127 22.99 -20.45 28.72
C ASP A 127 23.06 -21.85 29.35
N ILE A 128 23.57 -22.82 28.59
CA ILE A 128 23.87 -24.15 29.13
C ILE A 128 25.25 -24.01 29.77
N PRO A 129 25.36 -24.04 31.11
CA PRO A 129 26.67 -24.08 31.74
C PRO A 129 27.34 -25.40 31.36
N ALA A 130 28.44 -25.30 30.61
CA ALA A 130 29.34 -26.41 30.35
C ALA A 130 30.12 -26.71 31.64
N ASP A 131 29.55 -27.55 32.49
CA ASP A 131 30.28 -28.31 33.49
C ASP A 131 29.73 -29.73 33.46
N VAL A 132 30.58 -30.70 33.08
CA VAL A 132 30.77 -32.01 33.72
C VAL A 132 31.83 -32.79 32.93
N SER A 133 32.96 -32.99 33.64
CA SER A 133 33.97 -34.08 33.58
C SER A 133 34.95 -34.16 32.41
#